data_AF-A0A453J6H2-F1
#
_entry.id   AF-A0A453J6H2-F1
#
_cell.length_a   1.000
_cell.length_b   1.000
_cell.length_c   1.000
_cell.angle_alpha   90.00
_cell.angle_beta   90.00
_cell.angle_gamma   90.00
#
_symmetry.space_group_name_H-M   'P 1'
#
loop_
_entity.id
_entity.type
_entity.pdbx_description
1 polymer ?
#
loop_
_entity_poly.entity_id
_entity_poly.type
_entity_poly.pdbx_seq_one_letter_code
_entity_poly.pdbx_strand_id
1 'polypeptide(L)'
;MVTNKIYYGVIIEILELNYNNKGSIVLFKCDWVDNRAQDKWVQVDYLGVTRVNFKHLLKSNEPFILASQATQVYYVQDDLDIDWCFVRSFPHP
;
A
#
# COMPACT_ATOMS: atom_id res chain seq x y z
N MET A 1 -16.16 -3.95 -15.69
CA MET A 1 -15.24 -4.92 -15.05
C MET A 1 -14.52 -4.17 -13.94
N VAL A 2 -14.80 -4.49 -12.68
CA VAL A 2 -14.02 -3.93 -11.56
C VAL A 2 -12.69 -4.68 -11.56
N THR A 3 -11.63 -4.06 -12.05
CA THR A 3 -10.28 -4.62 -11.94
C THR A 3 -9.87 -4.53 -10.48
N ASN A 4 -9.60 -5.68 -9.84
CA ASN A 4 -9.10 -5.74 -8.48
C ASN A 4 -7.66 -5.21 -8.47
N LYS A 5 -7.50 -3.91 -8.24
CA LYS A 5 -6.21 -3.20 -8.34
C LYS A 5 -5.56 -3.17 -6.97
N ILE A 6 -4.34 -3.67 -6.88
CA ILE A 6 -3.54 -3.66 -5.65
C ILE A 6 -2.91 -2.28 -5.49
N TYR A 7 -2.98 -1.73 -4.28
CA TYR A 7 -2.33 -0.49 -3.90
C TYR A 7 -1.25 -0.77 -2.87
N TYR A 8 -0.17 0.00 -2.95
CA TYR A 8 0.95 -0.05 -2.03
C TYR A 8 1.06 1.30 -1.35
N GLY A 9 1.21 1.30 -0.04
CA GLY A 9 1.26 2.51 0.75
C GLY A 9 1.98 2.32 2.07
N VAL A 10 2.25 3.43 2.73
CA VAL A 10 2.79 3.50 4.08
C VAL A 10 1.70 4.02 5.00
N ILE A 11 1.46 3.34 6.12
CA ILE A 11 0.52 3.79 7.14
C ILE A 11 1.10 5.06 7.78
N ILE A 12 0.34 6.15 7.73
CA ILE A 12 0.67 7.43 8.35
C ILE A 12 -0.06 7.61 9.67
N GLU A 13 -1.27 7.04 9.78
CA GLU A 13 -2.11 7.16 10.97
C GLU A 13 -2.98 5.90 11.12
N ILE A 14 -3.19 5.48 12.37
CA ILE A 14 -4.12 4.41 12.73
C ILE A 14 -5.25 5.02 13.53
N LEU A 15 -6.48 4.89 13.04
CA LEU A 15 -7.68 5.40 13.69
C LEU A 15 -8.56 4.25 14.14
N GLU A 16 -8.86 4.19 15.43
CA GLU A 16 -9.84 3.26 15.98
C GLU A 16 -11.17 3.99 16.25
N LEU A 17 -12.24 3.56 15.59
CA LEU A 17 -13.58 4.07 15.80
C LEU A 17 -14.35 3.12 16.71
N ASN A 18 -14.59 3.54 17.94
CA ASN A 18 -15.32 2.76 18.93
C ASN A 18 -16.83 3.09 18.89
N TYR A 19 -17.66 2.09 18.63
CA TYR A 19 -19.12 2.25 18.53
C TYR A 19 -19.85 1.84 19.83
N ASN A 20 -19.31 2.18 21.01
CA ASN A 20 -19.94 2.05 22.32
C ASN A 20 -20.79 0.77 22.50
N ASN A 21 -20.14 -0.31 22.92
CA ASN A 21 -20.71 -1.67 23.09
C ASN A 21 -21.05 -2.43 21.79
N LYS A 22 -20.79 -1.86 20.60
CA LYS A 22 -20.97 -2.54 19.30
C LYS A 22 -19.67 -3.00 18.64
N GLY A 23 -18.55 -2.89 19.34
CA GLY A 23 -17.20 -3.16 18.84
C GLY A 23 -16.49 -1.92 18.32
N SER A 24 -15.28 -2.12 17.79
CA SER A 24 -14.50 -1.09 17.13
C SER A 24 -14.11 -1.50 15.71
N ILE A 25 -13.90 -0.50 14.86
CA ILE A 25 -13.28 -0.69 13.53
C ILE A 25 -11.96 0.08 13.50
N VAL A 26 -10.96 -0.51 12.84
CA VAL A 26 -9.66 0.11 12.67
C VAL A 26 -9.51 0.53 11.21
N LEU A 27 -9.18 1.80 11.02
CA LEU A 27 -8.85 2.40 9.73
C LEU A 27 -7.38 2.76 9.69
N PHE A 28 -6.73 2.48 8.57
CA PHE A 28 -5.39 2.97 8.29
C PHE A 28 -5.48 4.12 7.30
N LYS A 29 -4.93 5.26 7.68
CA LYS A 29 -4.63 6.35 6.74
C LYS A 29 -3.28 6.03 6.11
N CYS A 30 -3.24 5.97 4.78
CA CYS A 30 -2.01 5.64 4.08
C CYS A 30 -1.65 6.70 3.05
N ASP A 31 -0.35 6.93 2.90
CA ASP A 31 0.20 7.54 1.70
C ASP A 31 0.38 6.44 0.66
N TRP A 32 -0.47 6.47 -0.37
CA TRP A 32 -0.48 5.50 -1.45
C TRP A 32 0.44 5.92 -2.59
N VAL A 33 1.13 4.98 -3.22
CA VAL A 33 1.83 5.22 -4.48
C VAL A 33 0.81 5.42 -5.61
N ASP A 34 1.05 6.38 -6.50
CA ASP A 34 0.19 6.65 -7.64
C ASP A 34 0.25 5.50 -8.64
N ASN A 35 -0.71 4.59 -8.54
CA ASN A 35 -0.84 3.46 -9.44
C ASN A 35 -1.80 3.73 -10.60
N ARG A 36 -2.23 4.98 -10.90
CA ARG A 36 -3.27 5.22 -11.92
C ARG A 36 -2.86 4.77 -13.32
N ALA A 37 -1.61 5.06 -13.70
CA ALA A 37 -1.01 4.59 -14.94
C ALA A 37 -0.27 3.25 -14.70
N GLN A 38 -0.50 2.29 -15.58
CA GLN A 38 0.16 0.98 -15.53
C GLN A 38 1.69 1.13 -15.66
N ASP A 39 2.42 0.37 -14.85
CA ASP A 39 3.90 0.26 -14.85
C ASP A 39 4.66 1.59 -14.70
N LYS A 40 3.98 2.64 -14.22
CA LYS A 40 4.60 3.96 -14.08
C LYS A 40 5.38 4.10 -12.79
N TRP A 41 4.71 3.92 -11.64
CA TRP A 41 5.29 4.08 -10.30
C TRP A 41 5.15 2.82 -9.42
N VAL A 42 4.45 1.83 -9.95
CA VAL A 42 4.36 0.47 -9.44
C VAL A 42 4.70 -0.42 -10.61
N GLN A 43 5.74 -1.23 -10.49
CA GLN A 43 6.23 -2.08 -11.57
C GLN A 43 6.37 -3.51 -11.08
N VAL A 44 6.01 -4.46 -11.94
CA VAL A 44 6.20 -5.89 -11.68
C VAL A 44 7.15 -6.42 -12.75
N ASP A 45 8.24 -7.03 -12.33
CA ASP A 45 9.19 -7.63 -13.26
C ASP A 45 8.71 -8.99 -13.78
N TYR A 46 9.49 -9.59 -14.69
CA TYR A 46 9.18 -10.90 -15.29
C TYR A 46 9.21 -12.06 -14.29
N LEU A 47 9.79 -11.87 -13.09
CA LEU A 47 9.82 -12.84 -12.00
C LEU A 47 8.67 -12.61 -11.01
N GLY A 48 7.80 -11.61 -11.24
CA GLY A 48 6.71 -11.25 -10.35
C GLY A 48 7.13 -10.40 -9.15
N VAL A 49 8.38 -9.92 -9.11
CA VAL A 49 8.84 -9.02 -8.06
C VAL A 49 8.27 -7.64 -8.32
N THR A 50 7.59 -7.10 -7.31
CA THR A 50 7.04 -5.75 -7.37
C THR A 50 8.03 -4.74 -6.79
N ARG A 51 8.18 -3.59 -7.46
CA ARG A 51 8.84 -2.40 -6.93
C ARG A 51 7.94 -1.18 -7.04
N VAL A 52 8.11 -0.25 -6.11
CA VAL A 52 7.26 0.94 -5.96
C VAL A 52 8.10 2.19 -5.74
N ASN A 53 7.62 3.34 -6.20
CA ASN A 53 8.30 4.63 -6.03
C ASN A 53 7.46 5.59 -5.17
N PHE A 54 7.90 5.83 -3.93
CA PHE A 54 7.19 6.67 -2.97
C PHE A 54 7.32 8.18 -3.20
N LYS A 55 8.16 8.64 -4.13
CA LYS A 55 8.17 10.07 -4.53
C LYS A 55 6.92 10.46 -5.32
N HIS A 56 6.19 9.49 -5.84
CA HIS A 56 4.99 9.69 -6.64
C HIS A 56 3.76 9.17 -5.91
N LEU A 57 3.29 9.95 -4.95
CA LEU A 57 2.11 9.62 -4.16
C LEU A 57 0.81 9.96 -4.90
N LEU A 58 -0.20 9.12 -4.67
CA LEU A 58 -1.55 9.32 -5.15
C LEU A 58 -2.19 10.50 -4.41
N LYS A 59 -2.50 11.56 -5.15
CA LYS A 59 -3.34 12.66 -4.65
C LYS A 59 -4.80 12.22 -4.68
N SER A 60 -5.26 11.59 -3.60
CA SER A 60 -6.63 11.09 -3.43
C SER A 60 -7.32 11.74 -2.23
N ASN A 61 -8.64 11.89 -2.31
CA ASN A 61 -9.49 12.26 -1.18
C ASN A 61 -9.92 11.03 -0.34
N GLU A 62 -9.50 9.83 -0.73
CA GLU A 62 -9.77 8.56 -0.04
C GLU A 62 -8.47 7.95 0.51
N PRO A 63 -7.92 8.48 1.62
CA PRO A 63 -6.65 7.99 2.17
C PRO A 63 -6.83 6.78 3.11
N PHE A 64 -8.07 6.43 3.46
CA PHE A 64 -8.37 5.41 4.46
C PHE A 64 -8.69 4.05 3.84
N ILE A 65 -8.18 2.99 4.46
CA ILE A 65 -8.55 1.60 4.21
C ILE A 65 -8.93 0.92 5.53
N LEU A 66 -9.81 -0.08 5.50
CA LEU A 66 -10.06 -0.93 6.66
C LEU A 66 -8.81 -1.77 6.94
N ALA A 67 -8.42 -1.91 8.22
CA ALA A 67 -7.30 -2.76 8.58
C ALA A 67 -7.47 -4.20 8.09
N SER A 68 -8.72 -4.71 8.03
CA SER A 68 -9.06 -6.04 7.53
C SER A 68 -8.85 -6.24 6.03
N GLN A 69 -8.69 -5.15 5.27
CA GLN A 69 -8.41 -5.19 3.83
C GLN A 69 -6.91 -5.06 3.52
N ALA A 70 -6.09 -4.79 4.53
CA ALA A 70 -4.66 -4.59 4.36
C ALA A 70 -3.88 -5.90 4.55
N THR A 71 -2.82 -6.07 3.76
CA THR A 71 -1.80 -7.10 3.96
C THR A 71 -0.48 -6.41 4.30
N GLN A 72 0.19 -6.87 5.37
CA GLN A 72 1.48 -6.31 5.76
C GLN A 72 2.58 -6.71 4.77
N VAL A 73 3.36 -5.73 4.34
CA VAL A 73 4.54 -5.90 3.50
C VAL A 73 5.68 -5.02 4.02
N TYR A 74 6.89 -5.30 3.58
CA TYR A 74 8.09 -4.50 3.83
C TYR A 74 8.60 -3.91 2.53
N TYR A 75 9.15 -2.70 2.62
CA TYR A 75 9.76 -1.99 1.51
C TYR A 75 11.27 -1.96 1.70
N VAL A 76 12.02 -2.52 0.75
CA VAL A 76 13.49 -2.55 0.77
C VAL A 76 13.97 -1.65 -0.34
N GLN A 77 14.73 -0.60 -0.01
CA GLN A 77 15.28 0.32 -1.00
C GLN A 77 16.15 -0.43 -2.02
N ASP A 78 16.02 -0.05 -3.29
CA ASP A 78 16.87 -0.56 -4.36
C ASP A 78 18.24 0.14 -4.31
N ASP A 79 19.31 -0.63 -4.23
CA ASP A 79 20.68 -0.13 -4.17
C ASP A 79 21.11 0.54 -5.49
N LEU A 80 20.47 0.19 -6.61
CA LEU A 80 20.77 0.72 -7.95
C LEU A 80 19.91 1.94 -8.29
N ASP A 81 18.70 2.03 -7.72
CA ASP A 81 17.76 3.11 -7.96
C ASP A 81 17.08 3.52 -6.65
N ILE A 82 17.73 4.44 -5.94
CA ILE A 82 17.38 4.84 -4.57
C ILE A 82 15.95 5.39 -4.40
N ASP A 83 15.28 5.74 -5.49
CA ASP A 83 13.91 6.24 -5.48
C ASP A 83 12.87 5.11 -5.48
N TRP A 84 13.31 3.87 -5.69
CA TRP A 84 12.48 2.69 -5.75
C TRP A 84 12.73 1.78 -4.55
N CYS A 85 11.66 1.10 -4.15
CA CYS A 85 11.70 0.08 -3.12
C CYS A 85 11.09 -1.22 -3.64
N PHE A 86 11.75 -2.34 -3.43
CA PHE A 86 11.19 -3.67 -3.61
C PHE A 86 10.14 -3.96 -2.52
N VAL A 87 9.02 -4.55 -2.93
CA VAL A 87 7.98 -5.02 -2.02
C VAL A 87 8.27 -6.47 -1.63
N ARG A 88 8.31 -6.73 -0.33
CA ARG A 88 8.47 -8.08 0.24
C ARG A 88 7.30 -8.41 1.13
N SER A 89 6.63 -9.53 0.85
CA SER A 89 5.71 -10.18 1.79
C SER A 89 6.44 -11.35 2.45
N PHE A 90 6.22 -11.54 3.74
CA PHE A 90 6.47 -12.85 4.34
C PHE A 90 5.21 -13.70 4.13
N PRO A 91 5.33 -14.98 3.75
CA PRO A 91 4.24 -15.89 4.01
C PRO A 91 3.94 -15.82 5.51
N HIS A 92 2.70 -15.56 5.89
CA HIS A 92 2.30 -15.78 7.28
C HIS A 92 2.60 -17.26 7.60
N PRO A 93 3.28 -17.55 8.72
CA PRO A 93 3.50 -18.93 9.15
C PRO A 93 2.19 -19.70 9.35
#